data_AF-A0A918NP15-F1
#
_entry.id   AF-A0A918NP15-F1
#
_cell.length_a   1.000
_cell.length_b   1.000
_cell.length_c   1.000
_cell.angle_alpha   90.00
_cell.angle_beta   90.00
_cell.angle_gamma   90.00
#
_symmetry.space_group_name_H-M   'P 1'
#
loop_
_entity.id
_entity.type
_entity.pdbx_description
1 polymer ?
#
loop_
_entity_poly.entity_id
_entity_poly.type
_entity_poly.pdbx_seq_one_letter_code
_entity_poly.pdbx_strand_id
1 'polypeptide(L)'
;MPGPAAAGLGVSAVPASFRFARRPGLESVPLRGPRNRMSVVRRDEASDTAAAFVTACRAAARDPALAHGDVWRLPGTPGPSAEPAGVVRAPHRHGRDA
;
A
#
# COMPACT_ATOMS: atom_id res chain seq x y z
N MET A 1 -19.16 6.00 10.63
CA MET A 1 -18.13 6.09 11.69
C MET A 1 -16.75 6.16 11.04
N PRO A 2 -15.97 7.24 11.25
CA PRO A 2 -14.56 7.25 10.87
C PRO A 2 -13.79 6.17 11.65
N GLY A 3 -12.80 5.53 11.02
CA GLY A 3 -11.95 4.55 11.71
C GLY A 3 -11.04 5.22 12.75
N PRO A 4 -10.43 4.46 13.67
CA PRO A 4 -9.67 4.99 14.80
C PRO A 4 -8.55 5.97 14.40
N ALA A 5 -7.88 5.74 13.27
CA ALA A 5 -6.86 6.66 12.75
C ALA A 5 -7.46 8.03 12.33
N ALA A 6 -8.65 8.04 11.73
CA ALA A 6 -9.30 9.28 11.29
C ALA A 6 -9.93 10.06 12.47
N ALA A 7 -10.12 9.38 13.61
CA ALA A 7 -10.52 10.01 14.87
C ALA A 7 -9.32 10.49 15.71
N GLY A 8 -8.07 10.38 15.22
CA GLY A 8 -6.87 10.76 15.95
C GLY A 8 -6.50 9.81 17.10
N LEU A 9 -7.07 8.61 17.14
CA LEU A 9 -6.89 7.64 18.23
C LEU A 9 -5.74 6.66 17.99
N GLY A 10 -4.98 6.79 16.90
CA GLY A 10 -3.81 5.96 16.63
C GLY A 10 -3.35 5.95 15.17
N VAL A 11 -2.45 5.02 14.88
CA VAL A 11 -1.88 4.78 13.54
C VAL A 11 -2.22 3.36 13.06
N SER A 12 -2.27 3.16 11.75
CA SER A 12 -2.50 1.84 11.16
C SER A 12 -1.62 1.60 9.94
N ALA A 13 -1.07 0.40 9.83
CA ALA A 13 -0.36 -0.05 8.65
C ALA A 13 -1.35 -0.67 7.66
N VAL A 14 -1.50 -0.05 6.48
CA VAL A 14 -2.44 -0.46 5.44
C VAL A 14 -1.72 -0.69 4.11
N PRO A 15 -2.28 -1.51 3.21
CA PRO A 15 -1.81 -1.55 1.82
C PRO A 15 -1.84 -0.16 1.18
N ALA A 16 -0.85 0.15 0.35
CA ALA A 16 -0.73 1.47 -0.29
C ALA A 16 -1.94 1.85 -1.16
N SER A 17 -2.69 0.86 -1.66
CA SER A 17 -3.94 1.07 -2.41
C SER A 17 -5.03 1.77 -1.60
N PHE A 18 -4.94 1.79 -0.27
CA PHE A 18 -5.88 2.53 0.57
C PHE A 18 -5.89 4.03 0.30
N ARG A 19 -4.80 4.57 -0.29
CA ARG A 19 -4.73 5.97 -0.76
C ARG A 19 -5.80 6.32 -1.78
N PHE A 20 -6.23 5.35 -2.60
CA PHE A 20 -7.26 5.57 -3.62
C PHE A 20 -8.63 5.90 -3.01
N ALA A 21 -8.89 5.50 -1.77
CA ALA A 21 -10.13 5.79 -1.07
C ALA A 21 -10.27 7.27 -0.62
N ARG A 22 -9.22 8.09 -0.75
CA ARG A 22 -9.20 9.55 -0.48
C ARG A 22 -10.00 9.97 0.77
N ARG A 23 -9.59 9.46 1.93
CA ARG A 23 -10.18 9.79 3.23
C ARG A 23 -9.63 11.14 3.72
N PRO A 24 -10.46 12.17 3.94
CA PRO A 24 -9.99 13.44 4.48
C PRO A 24 -9.46 13.28 5.91
N GLY A 25 -8.44 14.07 6.27
CA GLY A 25 -7.83 14.05 7.60
C GLY A 25 -6.87 12.87 7.87
N LEU A 26 -6.54 12.06 6.86
CA LEU A 26 -5.55 10.99 6.95
C LEU A 26 -4.31 11.29 6.11
N GLU A 27 -3.15 11.27 6.76
CA GLU A 27 -1.86 11.32 6.09
C GLU A 27 -1.30 9.90 5.89
N SER A 28 -0.63 9.65 4.77
CA SER A 28 -0.06 8.34 4.43
C SER A 28 1.47 8.39 4.39
N VAL A 29 2.13 7.80 5.38
CA VAL A 29 3.59 7.68 5.42
C VAL A 29 4.04 6.37 4.75
N PRO A 30 4.91 6.41 3.71
CA PRO A 30 5.46 5.19 3.11
C PRO A 30 6.30 4.38 4.10
N LEU A 31 6.00 3.08 4.24
CA LEU A 31 6.79 2.15 5.06
C LEU A 31 7.83 1.41 4.20
N ARG A 32 9.06 1.29 4.70
CA ARG A 32 10.12 0.51 4.06
C ARG A 32 10.04 -0.95 4.49
N GLY A 33 10.04 -1.87 3.54
CA GLY A 33 10.11 -3.31 3.81
C GLY A 33 8.79 -4.05 3.57
N PRO A 34 7.68 -3.72 4.27
CA PRO A 34 6.41 -4.42 4.09
C PRO A 34 5.92 -4.32 2.65
N ARG A 35 5.75 -5.48 2.02
CA ARG A 35 5.15 -5.62 0.70
C ARG A 35 3.93 -6.50 0.83
N ASN A 36 2.77 -5.95 0.47
CA ASN A 36 1.56 -6.74 0.37
C ASN A 36 1.53 -7.44 -0.99
N ARG A 37 1.19 -8.73 -1.01
CA ARG A 37 0.98 -9.50 -2.23
C ARG A 37 -0.51 -9.75 -2.42
N MET A 38 -1.05 -9.30 -3.54
CA MET A 38 -2.37 -9.75 -3.98
C MET A 38 -2.21 -11.02 -4.82
N SER A 39 -3.06 -12.01 -4.59
CA SER A 39 -3.10 -13.26 -5.36
C SER A 39 -4.53 -13.57 -5.77
N VAL A 40 -4.70 -14.02 -7.01
CA VAL A 40 -5.89 -14.73 -7.48
C VAL A 40 -5.55 -16.21 -7.54
N VAL A 41 -6.39 -17.05 -6.91
CA VAL A 41 -6.18 -18.50 -6.81
C VAL A 41 -7.40 -19.19 -7.38
N ARG A 42 -7.18 -20.17 -8.25
CA ARG A 42 -8.22 -21.09 -8.71
C ARG A 42 -8.04 -22.44 -8.02
N ARG A 43 -9.16 -23.11 -7.73
CA ARG A 43 -9.15 -24.46 -7.13
C ARG A 43 -9.32 -25.54 -8.19
N ASP A 44 -10.13 -25.27 -9.20
CA ASP A 44 -10.39 -26.18 -10.31
C ASP A 44 -9.58 -25.74 -11.53
N GLU A 45 -8.61 -26.58 -11.89
CA GLU A 45 -7.73 -26.33 -13.03
C GLU A 45 -8.42 -26.61 -14.38
N ALA A 46 -9.50 -27.40 -14.40
CA ALA A 46 -10.25 -27.79 -15.60
C ALA A 46 -11.31 -26.75 -16.02
N SER A 47 -11.59 -25.76 -15.17
CA SER A 47 -12.58 -24.72 -15.48
C SER A 47 -12.00 -23.63 -16.39
N ASP A 48 -12.47 -23.59 -17.64
CA ASP A 48 -12.13 -22.54 -18.61
C ASP A 48 -12.57 -21.15 -18.14
N THR A 49 -13.74 -21.04 -17.51
CA THR A 49 -14.20 -19.78 -16.93
C THR A 49 -13.26 -19.27 -15.83
N ALA A 50 -12.79 -20.16 -14.95
CA ALA A 50 -11.82 -19.79 -13.92
C ALA A 50 -10.47 -19.38 -14.55
N ALA A 51 -10.03 -20.08 -15.61
CA ALA A 51 -8.82 -19.72 -16.35
C ALA A 51 -8.94 -18.33 -16.99
N ALA A 52 -10.08 -18.04 -17.62
CA ALA A 52 -10.39 -16.75 -18.21
C ALA A 52 -10.42 -15.64 -17.17
N PHE A 53 -11.02 -15.90 -16.00
CA PHE A 53 -11.06 -14.95 -14.89
C PHE A 53 -9.66 -14.61 -14.36
N VAL A 54 -8.81 -15.62 -14.12
CA VAL A 54 -7.42 -15.40 -13.68
C VAL A 54 -6.66 -14.57 -14.72
N THR A 55 -6.88 -14.84 -16.01
CA THR A 55 -6.28 -14.08 -17.12
C THR A 55 -6.75 -12.64 -17.13
N ALA A 56 -8.06 -12.40 -16.97
CA ALA A 56 -8.63 -11.07 -16.88
C ALA A 56 -8.09 -10.29 -15.67
N CYS A 57 -7.97 -10.90 -14.49
CA CYS A 57 -7.35 -10.27 -13.33
C CYS A 57 -5.90 -9.85 -13.60
N ARG A 58 -5.11 -10.70 -14.26
CA ARG A 58 -3.71 -10.39 -14.62
C ARG A 58 -3.62 -9.28 -15.65
N ALA A 59 -4.55 -9.22 -16.60
CA ALA A 59 -4.63 -8.14 -17.58
C ALA A 59 -5.01 -6.81 -16.90
N ALA A 60 -6.06 -6.82 -16.07
CA ALA A 60 -6.54 -5.66 -15.32
C ALA A 60 -5.49 -5.12 -14.33
N ALA A 61 -4.58 -5.96 -13.85
CA ALA A 61 -3.47 -5.55 -12.99
C ALA A 61 -2.38 -4.74 -13.70
N ARG A 62 -2.36 -4.68 -15.04
CA ARG A 62 -1.33 -3.97 -15.82
C ARG A 62 -1.53 -2.46 -15.74
N ASP A 63 -2.74 -1.99 -15.95
CA ASP A 63 -3.07 -0.55 -15.95
C ASP A 63 -2.70 0.14 -14.62
N PRO A 64 -3.09 -0.36 -13.43
CA PRO A 64 -2.66 0.24 -12.17
C PRO A 64 -1.15 0.09 -11.92
N ALA A 65 -0.49 -0.95 -12.45
CA ALA A 65 0.96 -1.07 -12.36
C ALA A 65 1.68 0.02 -13.17
N LEU A 66 1.13 0.38 -14.34
CA LEU A 66 1.65 1.44 -15.21
C LEU A 66 1.36 2.82 -14.62
N ALA A 67 0.14 3.05 -14.13
CA ALA A 67 -0.28 4.35 -13.59
C ALA A 67 0.27 4.63 -12.18
N HIS A 68 0.46 3.59 -11.36
CA HIS A 68 0.76 3.70 -9.93
C HIS A 68 1.81 2.66 -9.48
N GLY A 69 2.97 2.64 -10.15
CA GLY A 69 4.05 1.66 -9.91
C GLY A 69 4.67 1.67 -8.49
N ASP A 70 4.44 2.73 -7.70
CA ASP A 70 4.81 2.79 -6.29
C ASP A 70 3.82 2.04 -5.38
N VAL A 71 2.54 1.95 -5.80
CA VAL A 71 1.43 1.31 -5.09
C VAL A 71 1.23 -0.13 -5.55
N TRP A 72 1.22 -0.36 -6.85
CA TRP A 72 0.92 -1.64 -7.46
C TRP A 72 2.05 -2.08 -8.38
N ARG A 73 2.48 -3.34 -8.24
CA ARG A 73 3.59 -3.88 -9.03
C ARG A 73 3.28 -5.26 -9.55
N LEU A 74 3.71 -5.49 -10.78
CA LEU A 74 3.71 -6.83 -11.34
C LEU A 74 4.84 -7.67 -10.72
N PRO A 75 4.67 -9.00 -10.64
CA PRO A 75 5.74 -9.89 -10.22
C PRO A 75 6.99 -9.70 -11.09
N GLY A 76 8.17 -9.70 -10.46
CA GLY A 76 9.45 -9.55 -11.16
C GLY A 76 9.86 -8.12 -11.50
N THR A 77 9.02 -7.11 -11.24
CA THR A 77 9.40 -5.70 -11.40
C THR A 77 10.25 -5.24 -10.20
N PRO A 78 11.50 -4.76 -10.40
CA PRO A 78 12.29 -4.20 -9.30
C PRO A 78 11.56 -3.01 -8.68
N GLY A 79 11.65 -2.87 -7.35
CA GLY A 79 11.09 -1.70 -6.67
C GLY A 79 12.00 -0.48 -6.82
N PRO A 80 11.48 0.76 -6.68
CA PRO A 80 12.34 1.92 -6.57
C PRO A 80 13.19 1.77 -5.31
N SER A 81 14.51 1.91 -5.48
CA SER A 81 15.44 2.03 -4.38
C SER A 81 15.18 3.37 -3.69
N ALA A 82 14.50 3.33 -2.55
CA ALA A 82 14.29 4.54 -1.76
C ALA A 82 15.57 4.82 -0.95
N GLU A 83 16.42 5.70 -1.46
CA GLU A 83 17.49 6.38 -0.70
C GLU A 83 16.96 6.85 0.67
N PRO A 84 17.70 6.69 1.78
CA PRO A 84 17.25 7.04 3.13
C PRO A 84 16.87 8.52 3.22
N ALA A 85 15.57 8.81 3.36
CA ALA A 85 15.14 10.10 3.87
C ALA A 85 15.65 10.18 5.31
N GLY A 86 16.66 11.03 5.51
CA GLY A 86 17.41 11.16 6.74
C GLY A 86 16.50 11.18 7.96
N VAL A 87 16.93 10.49 9.01
CA VAL A 87 16.32 10.58 10.34
C VAL A 87 16.40 12.03 10.79
N VAL A 88 15.32 12.78 10.60
CA VAL A 88 15.16 14.07 11.30
C VAL A 88 14.84 13.70 12.74
N ARG A 89 15.88 13.62 13.57
CA ARG A 89 15.69 13.65 15.03
C ARG A 89 15.02 14.98 15.35
N ALA A 90 13.75 14.92 15.77
CA ALA A 90 13.10 16.09 16.33
C ALA A 90 13.97 16.59 17.51
N PRO A 91 14.29 17.89 17.58
CA PRO A 91 14.98 18.42 18.74
C PRO A 91 14.08 18.22 19.96
N HIS A 92 14.60 17.52 20.97
CA HIS A 92 13.99 17.46 22.29
C HIS A 92 13.84 18.89 22.81
N ARG A 93 12.63 19.46 22.76
CA ARG A 93 12.28 20.64 23.54
C ARG A 93 12.12 20.19 24.99
N HIS A 94 13.18 20.35 25.78
CA HIS A 94 13.02 20.50 27.22
C HIS A 94 12.76 21.99 27.50
N GLY A 95 11.49 22.37 27.55
CA GLY A 95 11.03 23.53 28.34
C GLY A 95 10.37 22.94 29.58
N ARG A 96 11.06 22.98 30.72
CA ARG A 96 10.89 23.93 31.84
C ARG A 96 9.56 23.77 32.55
N ASP A 97 9.62 23.35 33.82
CA ASP A 97 8.77 23.84 34.90
C ASP A 97 9.49 23.64 36.25
N ALA A 98 9.37 24.69 37.09
CA ALA A 98 9.93 24.94 38.44
C ALA A 98 11.40 25.40 38.53
#